data_AF-U1HW33-F1
#
_entry.id   AF-U1HW33-F1
#
_cell.length_a   1.000
_cell.length_b   1.000
_cell.length_c   1.000
_cell.angle_alpha   90.00
_cell.angle_beta   90.00
_cell.angle_gamma   90.00
#
_symmetry.space_group_name_H-M   'P 1'
#
loop_
_entity.id
_entity.type
_entity.pdbx_description
1 polymer ?
#
loop_
_entity_poly.entity_id
_entity_poly.type
_entity_poly.pdbx_seq_one_letter_code
_entity_poly.pdbx_strand_id
1 'polypeptide(L)'
;MPPPLPSSFLQALRRAAPLLSRQLFPSQRCLQLSTRAIPSPRPLRGVPSRPKQQIGPLVGRIQRLSTAATFETTLPAAGKLNSASRFPDSSSSAVAYWLLGSAASVFGIVVFGGLTRLTESGLSITEWKPVTGSLPPLSEADWASEFLKYQSSPEFHLLNPHMTLDEFKSIYWMEWVHRLWGRAIGITFVLPAIYFVARRRVSKPMMLRLAGIAGLIGFQGFIGWWMVKSGLKDDLFASGSHPRVSQYRLTAHLGAAFLCYTAMLWNGLSILRTNKLLSMNPTMASQTLASLSSPQLKIFKRCVAGLALLVFTTAMSGGLVAGLDAGLIYNEFPKMGLGLTPPKSELFDKFYSRDPDQKDLYWRNALENPSLVQLDHRILATTTFTSVMALWAYSKFSPTIRAFLPRAAKRGVHGVVGFAWLQVILGISTLIYLVPLPLASAHQAGSLALLTWTLVLGSRVWYPSRAAQLFAQRLGTVRSTGVGGGTAGVGNGLPLGTVAAARTGRHFLKRPEMV
;
A
#
# COMPACT_ATOMS: atom_id res chain seq x y z
N MET A 1 -14.24 35.84 -26.21
CA MET A 1 -13.84 36.18 -24.83
C MET A 1 -15.07 36.20 -23.94
N PRO A 2 -15.18 35.36 -22.91
CA PRO A 2 -16.27 35.46 -21.93
C PRO A 2 -15.98 36.58 -20.90
N PRO A 3 -17.01 37.18 -20.28
CA PRO A 3 -16.83 38.31 -19.37
C PRO A 3 -16.21 37.88 -18.03
N PRO A 4 -15.48 38.78 -17.34
CA PRO A 4 -14.87 38.48 -16.05
C PRO A 4 -15.94 38.36 -14.95
N LEU A 5 -15.71 37.43 -14.02
CA LEU A 5 -16.58 37.19 -12.87
C LEU A 5 -16.62 38.41 -11.93
N PRO A 6 -17.79 38.70 -11.31
CA PRO A 6 -17.95 39.86 -10.43
C PRO A 6 -17.11 39.74 -9.15
N SER A 7 -16.49 40.87 -8.78
CA SER A 7 -15.57 41.05 -7.64
C SER A 7 -16.15 40.67 -6.27
N SER A 8 -17.48 40.53 -6.16
CA SER A 8 -18.19 40.09 -4.96
C SER A 8 -17.95 38.62 -4.61
N PHE A 9 -17.70 37.75 -5.60
CA PHE A 9 -17.47 36.32 -5.38
C PHE A 9 -16.07 36.04 -4.77
N LEU A 10 -15.06 36.82 -5.18
CA LEU A 10 -13.69 36.72 -4.66
C LEU A 10 -13.56 37.27 -3.22
N GLN A 11 -14.40 38.23 -2.84
CA GLN A 11 -14.44 38.74 -1.46
C GLN A 11 -15.10 37.74 -0.49
N ALA A 12 -16.08 36.95 -0.94
CA ALA A 12 -16.70 35.89 -0.14
C ALA A 12 -15.72 34.73 0.15
N LEU A 13 -14.88 34.35 -0.82
CA LEU A 13 -13.84 33.33 -0.65
C LEU A 13 -12.70 33.78 0.28
N ARG A 14 -12.32 35.07 0.28
CA ARG A 14 -11.30 35.61 1.21
C ARG A 14 -11.78 35.69 2.66
N ARG A 15 -13.09 35.85 2.90
CA ARG A 15 -13.66 35.93 4.26
C ARG A 15 -13.89 34.57 4.93
N ALA A 16 -13.88 33.47 4.18
CA ALA A 16 -14.05 32.12 4.72
C ALA A 16 -12.73 31.42 5.12
N ALA A 17 -11.57 32.03 4.88
CA ALA A 17 -10.28 31.35 4.90
C ALA A 17 -9.47 31.35 6.22
N PRO A 18 -9.84 32.04 7.32
CA PRO A 18 -9.13 31.84 8.59
C PRO A 18 -10.07 31.62 9.78
N LEU A 19 -10.83 30.52 9.80
CA LEU A 19 -11.54 30.08 11.03
C LEU A 19 -11.37 28.59 11.38
N LEU A 20 -10.47 27.85 10.72
CA LEU A 20 -10.25 26.42 10.99
C LEU A 20 -8.85 26.02 11.49
N SER A 21 -7.96 26.98 11.78
CA SER A 21 -6.56 26.67 12.18
C SER A 21 -6.21 26.93 13.65
N ARG A 22 -7.16 27.32 14.52
CA ARG A 22 -6.86 27.73 15.91
C ARG A 22 -7.27 26.78 17.04
N GLN A 23 -7.72 25.55 16.77
CA GLN A 23 -8.10 24.59 17.85
C GLN A 23 -7.22 23.33 17.98
N LEU A 24 -6.03 23.27 17.39
CA LEU A 24 -5.18 22.06 17.48
C LEU A 24 -3.80 22.22 18.14
N PHE A 25 -3.47 23.37 18.73
CA PHE A 25 -2.20 23.53 19.45
C PHE A 25 -2.31 24.50 20.64
N PRO A 26 -2.27 24.01 21.89
CA PRO A 26 -1.75 24.80 23.00
C PRO A 26 -0.22 24.61 23.07
N SER A 27 0.48 25.71 22.81
CA SER A 27 1.93 25.82 22.90
C SER A 27 2.38 26.23 24.31
N GLN A 28 3.59 25.78 24.65
CA GLN A 28 4.58 26.40 25.54
C GLN A 28 4.40 26.34 27.07
N ARG A 29 5.35 25.64 27.72
CA ARG A 29 6.10 26.19 28.86
C ARG A 29 7.59 25.82 28.80
N CYS A 30 8.39 26.89 28.82
CA CYS A 30 9.77 27.05 29.32
C CYS A 30 10.95 26.35 28.62
N LEU A 31 11.50 27.11 27.66
CA LEU A 31 12.94 27.33 27.49
C LEU A 31 13.47 28.25 28.61
N GLN A 32 14.62 27.86 29.20
CA GLN A 32 15.61 28.58 30.04
C GLN A 32 16.17 27.54 31.02
N LEU A 33 17.47 27.27 31.25
CA LEU A 33 18.74 27.96 31.07
C LEU A 33 19.85 26.90 30.81
N SER A 34 20.76 27.14 29.87
CA SER A 34 22.18 27.52 30.07
C SER A 34 23.11 26.51 30.76
N THR A 35 24.04 26.00 29.93
CA THR A 35 25.49 25.75 30.18
C THR A 35 25.93 24.95 31.43
N ARG A 36 26.48 23.75 31.20
CA ARG A 36 27.68 23.31 31.92
C ARG A 36 28.52 22.25 31.19
N ALA A 37 29.73 22.69 30.84
CA ALA A 37 31.05 22.05 30.73
C ALA A 37 31.22 20.55 30.46
N ILE A 38 32.09 20.29 29.46
CA ILE A 38 32.77 19.05 29.10
C ILE A 38 33.99 18.82 30.02
N PRO A 39 34.35 17.56 30.36
CA PRO A 39 35.74 17.19 30.64
C PRO A 39 36.32 16.20 29.61
N SER A 40 37.63 16.34 29.41
CA SER A 40 38.51 15.76 28.39
C SER A 40 38.88 14.26 28.60
N PRO A 41 39.58 13.60 27.64
CA PRO A 41 39.77 12.16 27.62
C PRO A 41 41.04 11.70 28.37
N ARG A 42 41.10 10.41 28.72
CA ARG A 42 42.30 9.72 29.24
C ARG A 42 42.69 8.51 28.36
N PRO A 43 43.99 8.10 28.38
CA PRO A 43 44.66 7.54 27.21
C PRO A 43 44.79 6.00 27.18
N LEU A 44 45.16 5.51 25.99
CA LEU A 44 45.49 4.11 25.67
C LEU A 44 46.88 3.67 26.21
N ARG A 45 46.95 2.44 26.70
CA ARG A 45 48.13 1.58 26.90
C ARG A 45 47.58 0.15 26.99
N GLY A 46 48.14 -0.92 26.45
CA GLY A 46 49.36 -1.23 25.70
C GLY A 46 49.36 -2.75 25.54
N VAL A 47 49.73 -3.25 24.37
CA VAL A 47 49.86 -4.68 24.04
C VAL A 47 51.04 -5.29 24.83
N PRO A 48 51.01 -6.60 25.14
CA PRO A 48 52.18 -7.41 24.76
C PRO A 48 51.88 -8.81 24.20
N SER A 49 52.61 -9.10 23.12
CA SER A 49 53.32 -10.33 22.72
C SER A 49 52.68 -11.74 22.74
N ARG A 50 52.68 -12.33 21.54
CA ARG A 50 52.74 -13.77 21.19
C ARG A 50 53.96 -14.50 21.81
N PRO A 51 53.93 -15.84 21.96
CA PRO A 51 54.47 -16.77 20.94
C PRO A 51 53.54 -18.00 20.71
N LYS A 52 53.30 -18.48 19.48
CA LYS A 52 54.03 -19.43 18.60
C LYS A 52 54.18 -20.86 19.15
N GLN A 53 54.02 -21.83 18.22
CA GLN A 53 54.29 -23.29 18.25
C GLN A 53 53.15 -24.20 18.75
N GLN A 54 52.89 -25.40 18.22
CA GLN A 54 53.30 -26.12 17.00
C GLN A 54 52.34 -27.31 16.82
N ILE A 55 52.29 -27.84 15.60
CA ILE A 55 51.52 -29.00 15.14
C ILE A 55 52.18 -30.30 15.61
N GLY A 56 51.40 -31.34 15.95
CA GLY A 56 51.91 -32.71 16.03
C GLY A 56 50.89 -33.76 16.56
N PRO A 57 50.68 -34.92 15.89
CA PRO A 57 49.50 -35.77 16.01
C PRO A 57 49.69 -36.95 16.98
N LEU A 58 48.62 -37.67 17.35
CA LEU A 58 48.67 -39.14 17.41
C LEU A 58 47.31 -39.83 17.61
N VAL A 59 47.20 -40.92 16.87
CA VAL A 59 46.13 -41.90 16.73
C VAL A 59 46.07 -42.83 17.94
N GLY A 60 44.86 -43.24 18.29
CA GLY A 60 44.56 -44.62 18.72
C GLY A 60 44.35 -44.85 20.21
N ARG A 61 43.12 -45.22 20.60
CA ARG A 61 42.85 -46.52 21.25
C ARG A 61 41.35 -46.80 21.31
N ILE A 62 40.93 -47.85 20.60
CA ILE A 62 39.67 -48.55 20.84
C ILE A 62 39.95 -49.55 21.96
N GLN A 63 39.14 -49.51 23.02
CA GLN A 63 38.95 -50.69 23.85
C GLN A 63 37.52 -50.70 24.40
N ARG A 64 36.76 -51.71 23.96
CA ARG A 64 35.49 -52.12 24.54
C ARG A 64 35.75 -52.66 25.94
N LEU A 65 34.93 -52.29 26.91
CA LEU A 65 34.57 -53.15 28.03
C LEU A 65 33.08 -52.95 28.31
N SER A 66 32.34 -54.04 28.10
CA SER A 66 30.94 -54.20 28.45
C SER A 66 30.83 -54.48 29.93
N THR A 67 30.04 -53.71 30.66
CA THR A 67 29.45 -54.11 31.93
C THR A 67 28.06 -53.49 32.03
N ALA A 68 27.06 -54.37 32.07
CA ALA A 68 25.67 -54.02 32.29
C ALA A 68 25.49 -53.45 33.70
N ALA A 69 24.91 -52.25 33.79
CA ALA A 69 24.33 -51.73 35.01
C ALA A 69 22.97 -51.10 34.64
N THR A 70 21.91 -51.76 35.08
CA THR A 70 20.55 -51.24 35.13
C THR A 70 20.54 -49.92 35.89
N PHE A 71 20.29 -48.82 35.19
CA PHE A 71 19.93 -47.54 35.79
C PHE A 71 18.47 -47.23 35.42
N GLU A 72 17.66 -47.11 36.46
CA GLU A 72 16.29 -46.65 36.39
C GLU A 72 16.22 -45.30 35.69
N THR A 73 15.44 -45.25 34.61
CA THR A 73 15.16 -44.04 33.85
C THR A 73 14.24 -43.12 34.68
N THR A 74 14.80 -42.33 35.59
CA THR A 74 14.15 -41.09 36.03
C THR A 74 14.41 -40.03 34.96
N LEU A 75 13.54 -39.96 33.96
CA LEU A 75 13.50 -38.82 33.04
C LEU A 75 13.15 -37.56 33.84
N PRO A 76 14.04 -36.55 33.94
CA PRO A 76 13.59 -35.24 34.38
C PRO A 76 12.61 -34.74 33.32
N ALA A 77 11.43 -34.32 33.76
CA ALA A 77 10.47 -33.62 32.92
C ALA A 77 11.19 -32.46 32.22
N ALA A 78 11.45 -32.61 30.93
CA ALA A 78 12.00 -31.57 30.09
C ALA A 78 10.96 -30.47 29.95
N GLY A 79 10.88 -29.60 30.95
CA GLY A 79 10.23 -28.31 30.84
C GLY A 79 10.92 -27.58 29.70
N LYS A 80 10.23 -27.46 28.55
CA LYS A 80 10.63 -26.55 27.48
C LYS A 80 10.67 -25.15 28.09
N LEU A 81 11.86 -24.73 28.51
CA LEU A 81 12.18 -23.33 28.76
C LEU A 81 12.05 -22.62 27.41
N ASN A 82 10.84 -22.14 27.13
CA ASN A 82 10.58 -21.27 25.99
C ASN A 82 11.53 -20.08 26.12
N SER A 83 12.56 -20.00 25.27
CA SER A 83 13.43 -18.83 25.24
C SER A 83 12.53 -17.62 24.97
N ALA A 84 12.40 -16.72 25.94
CA ALA A 84 11.54 -15.56 25.81
C ALA A 84 11.96 -14.78 24.56
N SER A 85 11.04 -14.61 23.61
CA SER A 85 11.29 -13.82 22.40
C SER A 85 11.74 -12.42 22.82
N ARG A 86 12.90 -11.96 22.31
CA ARG A 86 13.40 -10.60 22.59
C ARG A 86 12.49 -9.49 22.03
N PHE A 87 11.55 -9.82 21.15
CA PHE A 87 10.60 -8.87 20.54
C PHE A 87 9.25 -8.88 21.26
N PRO A 88 8.55 -7.73 21.34
CA PRO A 88 7.21 -7.66 21.90
C PRO A 88 6.18 -8.41 21.04
N ASP A 89 5.07 -8.79 21.66
CA ASP A 89 3.97 -9.51 21.02
C ASP A 89 3.25 -8.68 19.95
N SER A 90 3.01 -7.41 20.26
CA SER A 90 2.40 -6.41 19.38
C SER A 90 3.35 -5.24 19.08
N SER A 91 3.06 -4.51 18.00
CA SER A 91 3.85 -3.33 17.61
C SER A 91 3.20 -2.05 18.15
N SER A 92 4.02 -1.04 18.44
CA SER A 92 3.51 0.23 18.99
C SER A 92 2.67 1.03 17.98
N SER A 93 1.71 1.83 18.47
CA SER A 93 0.89 2.70 17.60
C SER A 93 1.72 3.77 16.87
N ALA A 94 2.87 4.18 17.43
CA ALA A 94 3.79 5.10 16.77
C ALA A 94 4.30 4.55 15.42
N VAL A 95 4.62 3.26 15.36
CA VAL A 95 5.00 2.57 14.10
C VAL A 95 3.85 2.62 13.11
N ALA A 96 2.61 2.47 13.59
CA ALA A 96 1.44 2.50 12.73
C ALA A 96 1.23 3.88 12.08
N TYR A 97 1.29 4.96 12.86
CA TYR A 97 1.16 6.32 12.32
C TYR A 97 2.30 6.68 11.38
N TRP A 98 3.52 6.24 11.68
CA TRP A 98 4.66 6.41 10.77
C TRP A 98 4.47 5.64 9.45
N LEU A 99 3.97 4.39 9.49
CA LEU A 99 3.63 3.63 8.27
C LEU A 99 2.53 4.33 7.46
N LEU A 100 1.51 4.88 8.11
CA LEU A 100 0.45 5.63 7.44
C LEU A 100 0.96 6.96 6.85
N GLY A 101 1.86 7.66 7.54
CA GLY A 101 2.53 8.85 7.03
C GLY A 101 3.44 8.53 5.83
N SER A 102 4.16 7.40 5.90
CA SER A 102 4.97 6.90 4.77
C SER A 102 4.09 6.54 3.58
N ALA A 103 2.95 5.87 3.81
CA ALA A 103 1.97 5.59 2.77
C ALA A 103 1.43 6.89 2.15
N ALA A 104 1.12 7.91 2.94
CA ALA A 104 0.69 9.22 2.43
C ALA A 104 1.78 9.88 1.57
N SER A 105 3.06 9.76 1.94
CA SER A 105 4.16 10.21 1.09
C SER A 105 4.25 9.43 -0.22
N VAL A 106 4.04 8.10 -0.20
CA VAL A 106 3.98 7.27 -1.42
C VAL A 106 2.77 7.64 -2.29
N PHE A 107 1.63 7.97 -1.69
CA PHE A 107 0.48 8.51 -2.41
C PHE A 107 0.86 9.81 -3.14
N GLY A 108 1.51 10.74 -2.44
CA GLY A 108 1.96 12.02 -2.99
C GLY A 108 2.91 11.86 -4.19
N ILE A 109 3.95 11.02 -4.04
CA ILE A 109 4.90 10.79 -5.14
C ILE A 109 4.26 10.06 -6.33
N VAL A 110 3.26 9.20 -6.12
CA VAL A 110 2.51 8.58 -7.22
C VAL A 110 1.79 9.66 -8.03
N VAL A 111 1.06 10.57 -7.39
CA VAL A 111 0.37 11.69 -8.07
C VAL A 111 1.37 12.59 -8.80
N PHE A 112 2.47 12.95 -8.12
CA PHE A 112 3.52 13.79 -8.70
C PHE A 112 4.26 13.11 -9.86
N GLY A 113 4.48 11.80 -9.78
CA GLY A 113 5.04 11.00 -10.88
C GLY A 113 4.09 10.92 -12.07
N GLY A 114 2.77 10.85 -11.82
CA GLY A 114 1.75 10.98 -12.86
C GLY A 114 1.86 12.31 -13.60
N LEU A 115 2.01 13.42 -12.86
CA LEU A 115 2.26 14.74 -13.45
C LEU A 115 3.55 14.76 -14.28
N THR A 116 4.65 14.23 -13.74
CA THR A 116 5.96 14.16 -14.42
C THR A 116 5.86 13.40 -15.75
N ARG A 117 5.02 12.36 -15.83
CA ARG A 117 4.75 11.65 -17.10
C ARG A 117 3.86 12.46 -18.04
N LEU A 118 2.80 13.08 -17.53
CA LEU A 118 1.83 13.85 -18.33
C LEU A 118 2.43 15.16 -18.89
N THR A 119 3.45 15.71 -18.23
CA THR A 119 4.25 16.85 -18.72
C THR A 119 5.47 16.39 -19.53
N GLU A 120 5.55 15.10 -19.86
CA GLU A 120 6.66 14.45 -20.59
C GLU A 120 8.06 14.71 -20.01
N SER A 121 8.13 15.07 -18.73
CA SER A 121 9.36 15.49 -18.08
C SER A 121 10.25 14.32 -17.63
N GLY A 122 9.77 13.08 -17.70
CA GLY A 122 10.41 11.90 -17.09
C GLY A 122 11.71 11.42 -17.73
N LEU A 123 12.23 12.13 -18.74
CA LEU A 123 13.45 11.81 -19.49
C LEU A 123 14.39 13.02 -19.63
N SER A 124 14.09 14.13 -18.95
CA SER A 124 14.90 15.36 -18.93
C SER A 124 16.27 15.18 -18.24
N ILE A 125 16.41 14.24 -17.31
CA ILE A 125 17.65 13.91 -16.58
C ILE A 125 18.20 12.57 -17.08
N THR A 126 19.13 12.65 -18.03
CA THR A 126 19.70 11.46 -18.72
C THR A 126 20.68 10.67 -17.85
N GLU A 127 21.25 11.29 -16.83
CA GLU A 127 22.23 10.67 -15.95
C GLU A 127 21.62 10.04 -14.69
N TRP A 128 22.20 8.92 -14.26
CA TRP A 128 21.87 8.27 -13.00
C TRP A 128 22.94 8.59 -11.95
N LYS A 129 22.71 9.65 -11.16
CA LYS A 129 23.54 10.06 -10.03
C LYS A 129 22.76 9.95 -8.71
N PRO A 130 22.77 8.81 -8.01
CA PRO A 130 21.95 8.59 -6.81
C PRO A 130 22.24 9.55 -5.66
N VAL A 131 23.52 9.89 -5.46
CA VAL A 131 23.98 10.72 -4.34
C VAL A 131 24.17 12.17 -4.79
N THR A 132 25.09 12.41 -5.74
CA THR A 132 25.44 13.76 -6.20
C THR A 132 24.31 14.46 -6.95
N GLY A 133 23.44 13.72 -7.64
CA GLY A 133 22.24 14.25 -8.28
C GLY A 133 21.09 14.61 -7.31
N SER A 134 21.38 14.68 -6.01
CA SER A 134 20.45 15.24 -5.01
C SER A 134 20.54 16.76 -4.92
N LEU A 135 21.61 17.37 -5.43
CA LEU A 135 21.71 18.82 -5.63
C LEU A 135 21.25 19.15 -7.05
N PRO A 136 20.49 20.24 -7.25
CA PRO A 136 20.16 20.72 -8.59
C PRO A 136 21.36 21.48 -9.18
N PRO A 137 21.35 21.79 -10.49
CA PRO A 137 22.33 22.71 -11.09
C PRO A 137 22.30 24.06 -10.37
N LEU A 138 23.46 24.57 -9.93
CA LEU A 138 23.55 25.77 -9.08
C LEU A 138 24.09 26.99 -9.84
N SER A 139 24.80 26.77 -10.95
CA SER A 139 25.34 27.83 -11.81
C SER A 139 24.76 27.77 -13.22
N GLU A 140 24.90 28.87 -13.97
CA GLU A 140 24.51 28.91 -15.39
C GLU A 140 25.28 27.89 -16.23
N ALA A 141 26.57 27.67 -15.90
CA ALA A 141 27.40 26.67 -16.56
C ALA A 141 26.87 25.24 -16.34
N ASP A 142 26.41 24.93 -15.12
CA ASP A 142 25.81 23.62 -14.82
C ASP A 142 24.51 23.43 -15.61
N TRP A 143 23.66 24.46 -15.67
CA TRP A 143 22.42 24.43 -16.45
C TRP A 143 22.69 24.23 -17.94
N ALA A 144 23.67 24.94 -18.50
CA ALA A 144 24.10 24.75 -19.88
C ALA A 144 24.60 23.33 -20.13
N SER A 145 25.37 22.74 -19.20
CA SER A 145 25.86 21.37 -19.32
C SER A 145 24.74 20.33 -19.33
N GLU A 146 23.76 20.43 -18.41
CA GLU A 146 22.61 19.51 -18.40
C GLU A 146 21.73 19.69 -19.63
N PHE A 147 21.54 20.91 -20.10
CA PHE A 147 20.77 21.16 -21.31
C PHE A 147 21.46 20.60 -22.56
N LEU A 148 22.79 20.72 -22.68
CA LEU A 148 23.55 20.08 -23.77
C LEU A 148 23.37 18.56 -23.78
N LYS A 149 23.30 17.91 -22.61
CA LYS A 149 23.01 16.47 -22.52
C LYS A 149 21.59 16.18 -23.01
N TYR A 150 20.61 16.99 -22.63
CA TYR A 150 19.23 16.83 -23.11
C TYR A 150 19.13 17.04 -24.62
N GLN A 151 19.85 18.04 -25.18
CA GLN A 151 19.90 18.28 -26.63
C GLN A 151 20.43 17.09 -27.42
N SER A 152 21.32 16.29 -26.83
CA SER A 152 21.81 15.05 -27.45
C SER A 152 20.83 13.87 -27.40
N SER A 153 19.69 14.02 -26.70
CA SER A 153 18.73 12.94 -26.52
C SER A 153 17.78 12.78 -27.71
N PRO A 154 17.25 11.57 -27.94
CA PRO A 154 16.20 11.35 -28.94
C PRO A 154 14.95 12.21 -28.73
N GLU A 155 14.60 12.49 -27.48
CA GLU A 155 13.42 13.29 -27.12
C GLU A 155 13.54 14.74 -27.61
N PHE A 156 14.71 15.37 -27.42
CA PHE A 156 14.94 16.71 -27.93
C PHE A 156 14.87 16.74 -29.46
N HIS A 157 15.49 15.78 -30.16
CA HIS A 157 15.48 15.75 -31.63
C HIS A 157 14.08 15.50 -32.23
N LEU A 158 13.25 14.67 -31.60
CA LEU A 158 11.98 14.21 -32.18
C LEU A 158 10.75 14.97 -31.67
N LEU A 159 10.76 15.40 -30.40
CA LEU A 159 9.61 16.03 -29.76
C LEU A 159 9.84 17.52 -29.47
N ASN A 160 11.06 17.90 -29.09
CA ASN A 160 11.37 19.22 -28.53
C ASN A 160 12.53 19.98 -29.24
N PRO A 161 12.64 19.99 -30.58
CA PRO A 161 13.85 20.46 -31.28
C PRO A 161 14.12 21.97 -31.13
N HIS A 162 13.12 22.73 -30.69
CA HIS A 162 13.18 24.18 -30.51
C HIS A 162 13.11 24.59 -29.03
N MET A 163 13.19 23.64 -28.10
CA MET A 163 13.07 23.93 -26.67
C MET A 163 14.20 24.85 -26.21
N THR A 164 13.84 25.89 -25.46
CA THR A 164 14.78 26.84 -24.86
C THR A 164 15.29 26.33 -23.51
N LEU A 165 16.38 26.93 -23.00
CA LEU A 165 16.92 26.59 -21.68
C LEU A 165 15.88 26.80 -20.55
N ASP A 166 15.03 27.82 -20.66
CA ASP A 166 14.04 28.12 -19.62
C ASP A 166 12.86 27.14 -19.63
N GLU A 167 12.46 26.66 -20.81
CA GLU A 167 11.49 25.56 -20.93
C GLU A 167 12.10 24.25 -20.41
N PHE A 168 13.36 23.97 -20.72
CA PHE A 168 14.09 22.82 -20.20
C PHE A 168 14.15 22.81 -18.66
N LYS A 169 14.40 23.96 -18.02
CA LYS A 169 14.38 24.07 -16.54
C LYS A 169 13.05 23.59 -15.95
N SER A 170 11.93 23.86 -16.63
CA SER A 170 10.60 23.48 -16.14
C SER A 170 10.44 21.95 -16.09
N ILE A 171 10.80 21.24 -17.16
CA ILE A 171 10.76 19.77 -17.19
C ILE A 171 11.82 19.15 -16.26
N TYR A 172 13.01 19.75 -16.19
CA TYR A 172 14.07 19.32 -15.29
C TYR A 172 13.63 19.38 -13.82
N TRP A 173 13.01 20.47 -13.40
CA TRP A 173 12.53 20.62 -12.01
C TRP A 173 11.47 19.59 -11.66
N MET A 174 10.54 19.30 -12.57
CA MET A 174 9.54 18.25 -12.36
C MET A 174 10.21 16.90 -12.10
N GLU A 175 11.15 16.50 -12.95
CA GLU A 175 11.83 15.22 -12.79
C GLU A 175 12.74 15.18 -11.55
N TRP A 176 13.50 16.25 -11.32
CA TRP A 176 14.42 16.35 -10.19
C TRP A 176 13.66 16.27 -8.85
N VAL A 177 12.54 16.99 -8.70
CA VAL A 177 11.71 16.95 -7.49
C VAL A 177 11.15 15.54 -7.29
N HIS A 178 10.70 14.88 -8.35
CA HIS A 178 10.19 13.51 -8.27
C HIS A 178 11.27 12.54 -7.77
N ARG A 179 12.47 12.60 -8.37
CA ARG A 179 13.63 11.78 -7.98
C ARG A 179 14.08 12.07 -6.55
N LEU A 180 14.15 13.34 -6.15
CA LEU A 180 14.52 13.73 -4.79
C LEU A 180 13.49 13.24 -3.76
N TRP A 181 12.20 13.35 -4.05
CA TRP A 181 11.14 12.83 -3.19
C TRP A 181 11.28 11.30 -3.04
N GLY A 182 11.58 10.58 -4.12
CA GLY A 182 11.84 9.13 -4.06
C GLY A 182 12.97 8.78 -3.09
N ARG A 183 14.08 9.51 -3.14
CA ARG A 183 15.21 9.38 -2.19
C ARG A 183 14.78 9.71 -0.75
N ALA A 184 14.02 10.79 -0.58
CA ALA A 184 13.51 11.19 0.73
C ALA A 184 12.60 10.11 1.35
N ILE A 185 11.75 9.43 0.56
CA ILE A 185 10.95 8.29 1.02
C ILE A 185 11.85 7.14 1.48
N GLY A 186 12.92 6.84 0.74
CA GLY A 186 13.92 5.84 1.15
C GLY A 186 14.51 6.13 2.53
N ILE A 187 15.00 7.35 2.74
CA ILE A 187 15.63 7.76 4.01
C ILE A 187 14.61 7.81 5.15
N THR A 188 13.47 8.47 4.93
CA THR A 188 12.40 8.64 5.94
C THR A 188 11.68 7.34 6.26
N PHE A 189 11.84 6.29 5.45
CA PHE A 189 11.40 4.95 5.78
C PHE A 189 12.50 4.15 6.51
N VAL A 190 13.70 4.03 5.91
CA VAL A 190 14.74 3.12 6.41
C VAL A 190 15.26 3.54 7.79
N LEU A 191 15.51 4.84 8.03
CA LEU A 191 16.07 5.28 9.32
C LEU A 191 15.09 5.03 10.48
N PRO A 192 13.79 5.43 10.41
CA PRO A 192 12.84 5.08 11.46
C PRO A 192 12.60 3.58 11.59
N ALA A 193 12.62 2.81 10.49
CA ALA A 193 12.48 1.36 10.55
C ALA A 193 13.59 0.71 11.38
N ILE A 194 14.85 1.07 11.12
CA ILE A 194 16.01 0.61 11.89
C ILE A 194 15.85 1.01 13.36
N TYR A 195 15.49 2.26 13.63
CA TYR A 195 15.25 2.75 14.99
C TYR A 195 14.17 1.94 15.72
N PHE A 196 13.01 1.70 15.09
CA PHE A 196 11.91 0.96 15.72
C PHE A 196 12.26 -0.51 15.98
N VAL A 197 13.02 -1.14 15.09
CA VAL A 197 13.53 -2.51 15.28
C VAL A 197 14.54 -2.55 16.42
N ALA A 198 15.54 -1.66 16.41
CA ALA A 198 16.58 -1.58 17.44
C ALA A 198 15.99 -1.30 18.83
N ARG A 199 14.98 -0.43 18.91
CA ARG A 199 14.25 -0.10 20.15
C ARG A 199 13.16 -1.11 20.51
N ARG A 200 13.06 -2.23 19.79
CA ARG A 200 12.06 -3.31 20.03
C ARG A 200 10.63 -2.79 20.12
N ARG A 201 10.28 -1.80 19.28
CA ARG A 201 8.92 -1.23 19.20
C ARG A 201 8.02 -1.97 18.19
N VAL A 202 8.54 -3.02 17.57
CA VAL A 202 7.86 -3.86 16.58
C VAL A 202 7.94 -5.33 16.96
N SER A 203 6.91 -6.10 16.60
CA SER A 203 6.93 -7.55 16.76
C SER A 203 7.79 -8.23 15.69
N LYS A 204 8.26 -9.46 15.94
CA LYS A 204 9.13 -10.20 15.00
C LYS A 204 8.55 -10.28 13.57
N PRO A 205 7.25 -10.57 13.36
CA PRO A 205 6.70 -10.59 12.00
C PRO A 205 6.54 -9.20 11.39
N MET A 206 6.33 -8.16 12.20
CA MET A 206 6.33 -6.79 11.68
C MET A 206 7.73 -6.38 11.22
N MET A 207 8.80 -6.76 11.95
CA MET A 207 10.18 -6.54 11.50
C MET A 207 10.44 -7.14 10.10
N LEU A 208 10.00 -8.38 9.85
CA LEU A 208 10.16 -9.01 8.52
C LEU A 208 9.37 -8.26 7.43
N ARG A 209 8.17 -7.77 7.76
CA ARG A 209 7.38 -6.95 6.84
C ARG A 209 8.01 -5.60 6.56
N LEU A 210 8.61 -4.95 7.56
CA LEU A 210 9.37 -3.71 7.36
C LEU A 210 10.58 -3.94 6.46
N ALA A 211 11.30 -5.06 6.64
CA ALA A 211 12.39 -5.44 5.75
C ALA A 211 11.90 -5.66 4.32
N GLY A 212 10.76 -6.35 4.13
CA GLY A 212 10.14 -6.52 2.82
C GLY A 212 9.73 -5.19 2.17
N ILE A 213 9.14 -4.26 2.93
CA ILE A 213 8.78 -2.93 2.42
C ILE A 213 10.03 -2.13 2.05
N ALA A 214 11.08 -2.15 2.88
CA ALA A 214 12.36 -1.52 2.55
C ALA A 214 12.96 -2.09 1.27
N GLY A 215 12.90 -3.42 1.09
CA GLY A 215 13.28 -4.08 -0.16
C GLY A 215 12.45 -3.61 -1.35
N LEU A 216 11.13 -3.45 -1.21
CA LEU A 216 10.25 -2.90 -2.25
C LEU A 216 10.60 -1.45 -2.60
N ILE A 217 10.96 -0.61 -1.62
CA ILE A 217 11.41 0.77 -1.88
C ILE A 217 12.75 0.78 -2.64
N GLY A 218 13.70 -0.09 -2.26
CA GLY A 218 14.94 -0.25 -3.03
C GLY A 218 14.67 -0.72 -4.46
N PHE A 219 13.76 -1.68 -4.61
CA PHE A 219 13.33 -2.19 -5.92
C PHE A 219 12.60 -1.14 -6.76
N GLN A 220 11.87 -0.19 -6.14
CA GLN A 220 11.30 0.96 -6.84
C GLN A 220 12.39 1.83 -7.49
N GLY A 221 13.49 2.09 -6.78
CA GLY A 221 14.64 2.78 -7.35
C GLY A 221 15.26 2.04 -8.53
N PHE A 222 15.36 0.70 -8.44
CA PHE A 222 15.82 -0.14 -9.55
C PHE A 222 14.92 -0.07 -10.77
N ILE A 223 13.59 -0.19 -10.59
CA ILE A 223 12.63 -0.06 -11.71
C ILE A 223 12.71 1.35 -12.30
N GLY A 224 12.80 2.40 -11.47
CA GLY A 224 12.91 3.79 -11.95
C GLY A 224 14.14 3.99 -12.84
N TRP A 225 15.29 3.46 -12.44
CA TRP A 225 16.49 3.45 -13.29
C TRP A 225 16.27 2.67 -14.60
N TRP A 226 15.69 1.47 -14.52
CA TRP A 226 15.39 0.64 -15.69
C TRP A 226 14.42 1.33 -16.67
N MET A 227 13.48 2.11 -16.14
CA MET A 227 12.49 2.90 -16.87
C MET A 227 13.15 4.05 -17.64
N VAL A 228 14.07 4.80 -17.03
CA VAL A 228 14.80 5.89 -17.69
C VAL A 228 15.78 5.34 -18.74
N LYS A 229 16.55 4.30 -18.39
CA LYS A 229 17.51 3.67 -19.31
C LYS A 229 16.86 3.16 -20.61
N SER A 230 15.57 2.80 -20.60
CA SER A 230 14.84 2.46 -21.84
C SER A 230 14.72 3.60 -22.81
N GLY A 231 14.45 4.80 -22.30
CA GLY A 231 14.04 5.96 -23.11
C GLY A 231 15.21 6.63 -23.82
N LEU A 232 16.44 6.16 -23.57
CA LEU A 232 17.69 6.73 -24.08
C LEU A 232 18.41 5.77 -25.04
N LYS A 233 17.71 4.80 -25.62
CA LYS A 233 18.31 3.84 -26.57
C LYS A 233 18.43 4.44 -27.96
N ASP A 234 19.54 4.16 -28.63
CA ASP A 234 19.81 4.62 -29.99
C ASP A 234 18.83 4.06 -31.04
N ASP A 235 18.23 2.89 -30.75
CA ASP A 235 17.16 2.31 -31.58
C ASP A 235 15.94 3.24 -31.72
N LEU A 236 15.82 4.26 -30.84
CA LEU A 236 14.75 5.26 -30.87
C LEU A 236 15.00 6.40 -31.86
N PHE A 237 16.16 6.43 -32.53
CA PHE A 237 16.41 7.32 -33.67
C PHE A 237 15.84 6.77 -35.00
N ALA A 238 15.28 5.55 -35.01
CA ALA A 238 14.69 4.96 -36.20
C ALA A 238 13.40 5.70 -36.63
N SER A 239 13.16 5.78 -37.93
CA SER A 239 11.95 6.43 -38.46
C SER A 239 10.69 5.69 -37.99
N GLY A 240 9.87 6.34 -37.16
CA GLY A 240 8.65 5.76 -36.58
C GLY A 240 8.74 5.32 -35.11
N SER A 241 9.90 5.42 -34.46
CA SER A 241 10.01 5.21 -33.01
C SER A 241 9.79 6.51 -32.24
N HIS A 242 8.83 6.51 -31.31
CA HIS A 242 8.65 7.61 -30.36
C HIS A 242 9.57 7.38 -29.15
N PRO A 243 10.43 8.34 -28.78
CA PRO A 243 11.32 8.23 -27.63
C PRO A 243 10.52 8.39 -26.34
N ARG A 244 9.86 7.29 -25.95
CA ARG A 244 9.02 7.24 -24.76
C ARG A 244 9.39 6.05 -23.89
N VAL A 245 9.14 6.21 -22.60
CA VAL A 245 9.20 5.10 -21.66
C VAL A 245 8.16 4.06 -22.07
N SER A 246 8.60 2.80 -22.23
CA SER A 246 7.68 1.69 -22.50
C SER A 246 6.54 1.63 -21.47
N GLN A 247 5.31 1.53 -21.96
CA GLN A 247 4.09 1.40 -21.16
C GLN A 247 4.17 0.24 -20.16
N TYR A 248 4.90 -0.82 -20.50
CA TYR A 248 5.18 -1.94 -19.61
C TYR A 248 6.01 -1.53 -18.39
N ARG A 249 7.06 -0.72 -18.60
CA ARG A 249 7.97 -0.28 -17.53
C ARG A 249 7.30 0.76 -16.65
N LEU A 250 6.57 1.69 -17.26
CA LEU A 250 5.76 2.68 -16.56
C LEU A 250 4.74 1.98 -15.64
N THR A 251 3.97 1.04 -16.19
CA THR A 251 2.95 0.30 -15.42
C THR A 251 3.57 -0.59 -14.35
N ALA A 252 4.72 -1.21 -14.62
CA ALA A 252 5.46 -1.99 -13.62
C ALA A 252 5.96 -1.10 -12.46
N HIS A 253 6.46 0.10 -12.76
CA HIS A 253 6.89 1.07 -11.75
C HIS A 253 5.71 1.50 -10.87
N LEU A 254 4.61 1.92 -11.50
CA LEU A 254 3.36 2.30 -10.85
C LEU A 254 2.79 1.16 -9.99
N GLY A 255 2.75 -0.06 -10.52
CA GLY A 255 2.24 -1.23 -9.81
C GLY A 255 3.04 -1.57 -8.57
N ALA A 256 4.38 -1.53 -8.65
CA ALA A 256 5.21 -1.74 -7.48
C ALA A 256 5.10 -0.59 -6.45
N ALA A 257 4.84 0.65 -6.89
CA ALA A 257 4.50 1.76 -5.99
C ALA A 257 3.17 1.52 -5.25
N PHE A 258 2.13 1.06 -5.96
CA PHE A 258 0.83 0.70 -5.38
C PHE A 258 0.92 -0.48 -4.39
N LEU A 259 1.77 -1.47 -4.68
CA LEU A 259 2.04 -2.58 -3.77
C LEU A 259 2.76 -2.10 -2.51
N CYS A 260 3.77 -1.22 -2.66
CA CYS A 260 4.47 -0.60 -1.55
C CYS A 260 3.51 0.21 -0.66
N TYR A 261 2.69 1.07 -1.27
CA TYR A 261 1.63 1.83 -0.62
C TYR A 261 0.66 0.91 0.15
N THR A 262 0.15 -0.11 -0.53
CA THR A 262 -0.80 -1.07 0.05
C THR A 262 -0.19 -1.81 1.24
N ALA A 263 1.07 -2.23 1.15
CA ALA A 263 1.78 -2.87 2.24
C ALA A 263 1.94 -1.95 3.46
N MET A 264 2.30 -0.68 3.25
CA MET A 264 2.39 0.31 4.34
C MET A 264 1.03 0.59 4.98
N LEU A 265 0.01 0.91 4.17
CA LEU A 265 -1.35 1.18 4.61
C LEU A 265 -1.92 0.00 5.40
N TRP A 266 -1.83 -1.21 4.83
CA TRP A 266 -2.37 -2.42 5.46
C TRP A 266 -1.72 -2.72 6.80
N ASN A 267 -0.38 -2.62 6.90
CA ASN A 267 0.33 -2.86 8.15
C ASN A 267 0.03 -1.77 9.19
N GLY A 268 -0.05 -0.51 8.79
CA GLY A 268 -0.46 0.59 9.68
C GLY A 268 -1.86 0.36 10.27
N LEU A 269 -2.86 0.07 9.41
CA LEU A 269 -4.22 -0.24 9.85
C LEU A 269 -4.28 -1.50 10.73
N SER A 270 -3.49 -2.54 10.40
CA SER A 270 -3.43 -3.79 11.16
C SER A 270 -2.89 -3.57 12.58
N ILE A 271 -1.85 -2.74 12.76
CA ILE A 271 -1.31 -2.41 14.08
C ILE A 271 -2.33 -1.61 14.90
N LEU A 272 -2.92 -0.54 14.35
CA LEU A 272 -3.92 0.26 15.06
C LEU A 272 -5.11 -0.58 15.52
N ARG A 273 -5.59 -1.45 14.63
CA ARG A 273 -6.68 -2.37 14.94
C ARG A 273 -6.31 -3.37 16.02
N THR A 274 -5.11 -3.94 15.97
CA THR A 274 -4.60 -4.86 16.99
C THR A 274 -4.53 -4.17 18.35
N ASN A 275 -3.92 -2.99 18.41
CA ASN A 275 -3.78 -2.24 19.66
C ASN A 275 -5.14 -1.83 20.23
N LYS A 276 -6.08 -1.40 19.39
CA LYS A 276 -7.46 -1.09 19.81
C LYS A 276 -8.18 -2.30 20.41
N LEU A 277 -8.00 -3.50 19.81
CA LEU A 277 -8.58 -4.75 20.33
C LEU A 277 -7.96 -5.16 21.67
N LEU A 278 -6.66 -4.93 21.85
CA LEU A 278 -5.95 -5.27 23.07
C LEU A 278 -6.17 -4.26 24.21
N SER A 279 -6.60 -3.03 23.90
CA SER A 279 -6.85 -1.97 24.89
C SER A 279 -8.31 -1.83 25.30
N MET A 280 -9.25 -2.40 24.54
CA MET A 280 -10.68 -2.32 24.87
C MET A 280 -11.08 -3.33 25.95
N ASN A 281 -12.26 -3.12 26.56
CA ASN A 281 -12.83 -4.05 27.53
C ASN A 281 -12.91 -5.49 26.95
N PRO A 282 -12.52 -6.53 27.70
CA PRO A 282 -12.54 -7.92 27.25
C PRO A 282 -13.86 -8.38 26.63
N THR A 283 -14.99 -7.98 27.20
CA THR A 283 -16.32 -8.35 26.72
C THR A 283 -16.62 -7.70 25.37
N MET A 284 -16.22 -6.45 25.16
CA MET A 284 -16.38 -5.78 23.87
C MET A 284 -15.43 -6.35 22.80
N ALA A 285 -14.20 -6.73 23.19
CA ALA A 285 -13.25 -7.38 22.29
C ALA A 285 -13.75 -8.75 21.83
N SER A 286 -14.27 -9.58 22.74
CA SER A 286 -14.81 -10.89 22.40
C SER A 286 -16.04 -10.79 21.50
N GLN A 287 -16.97 -9.86 21.78
CA GLN A 287 -18.11 -9.57 20.91
C GLN A 287 -17.68 -9.12 19.51
N THR A 288 -16.68 -8.23 19.43
CA THR A 288 -16.13 -7.76 18.15
C THR A 288 -15.55 -8.93 17.37
N LEU A 289 -14.73 -9.77 18.00
CA LEU A 289 -14.14 -10.95 17.36
C LEU A 289 -15.21 -11.96 16.91
N ALA A 290 -16.23 -12.21 17.72
CA ALA A 290 -17.35 -13.11 17.40
C ALA A 290 -18.15 -12.61 16.17
N SER A 291 -18.44 -11.30 16.12
CA SER A 291 -19.11 -10.71 14.95
C SER A 291 -18.29 -10.88 13.66
N LEU A 292 -16.96 -10.76 13.77
CA LEU A 292 -16.04 -10.91 12.63
C LEU A 292 -15.77 -12.37 12.25
N SER A 293 -15.97 -13.34 13.15
CA SER A 293 -15.79 -14.77 12.85
C SER A 293 -17.03 -15.42 12.23
N SER A 294 -18.17 -14.70 12.17
CA SER A 294 -19.41 -15.17 11.57
C SER A 294 -19.20 -15.78 10.17
N PRO A 295 -19.63 -17.05 9.95
CA PRO A 295 -19.58 -17.71 8.64
C PRO A 295 -20.39 -16.99 7.57
N GLN A 296 -21.47 -16.29 7.97
CA GLN A 296 -22.34 -15.53 7.08
C GLN A 296 -21.60 -14.40 6.35
N LEU A 297 -20.49 -13.90 6.92
CA LEU A 297 -19.65 -12.88 6.28
C LEU A 297 -18.62 -13.46 5.29
N LYS A 298 -18.50 -14.79 5.15
CA LYS A 298 -17.44 -15.44 4.34
C LYS A 298 -17.47 -14.99 2.87
N ILE A 299 -18.65 -14.99 2.25
CA ILE A 299 -18.81 -14.56 0.86
C ILE A 299 -18.50 -13.07 0.73
N PHE A 300 -19.07 -12.22 1.59
CA PHE A 300 -18.80 -10.78 1.61
C PHE A 300 -17.31 -10.46 1.71
N LYS A 301 -16.57 -11.14 2.60
CA LYS A 301 -15.12 -10.99 2.77
C LYS A 301 -14.34 -11.35 1.50
N ARG A 302 -14.78 -12.39 0.78
CA ARG A 302 -14.18 -12.80 -0.50
C ARG A 302 -14.48 -11.77 -1.60
N CYS A 303 -15.72 -11.26 -1.66
CA CYS A 303 -16.08 -10.19 -2.59
C CYS A 303 -15.23 -8.93 -2.35
N VAL A 304 -14.98 -8.53 -1.10
CA VAL A 304 -14.09 -7.39 -0.79
C VAL A 304 -12.65 -7.65 -1.25
N ALA A 305 -12.14 -8.87 -1.10
CA ALA A 305 -10.80 -9.22 -1.57
C ALA A 305 -10.72 -9.23 -3.11
N GLY A 306 -11.70 -9.83 -3.78
CA GLY A 306 -11.82 -9.81 -5.24
C GLY A 306 -11.96 -8.39 -5.78
N LEU A 307 -12.73 -7.53 -5.10
CA LEU A 307 -12.86 -6.13 -5.45
C LEU A 307 -11.54 -5.36 -5.30
N ALA A 308 -10.76 -5.61 -4.25
CA ALA A 308 -9.45 -4.99 -4.09
C ALA A 308 -8.50 -5.35 -5.24
N LEU A 309 -8.51 -6.63 -5.66
CA LEU A 309 -7.74 -7.09 -6.81
C LEU A 309 -8.24 -6.44 -8.11
N LEU A 310 -9.56 -6.41 -8.33
CA LEU A 310 -10.15 -5.80 -9.51
C LEU A 310 -9.83 -4.30 -9.62
N VAL A 311 -9.96 -3.54 -8.52
CA VAL A 311 -9.60 -2.11 -8.48
C VAL A 311 -8.11 -1.92 -8.79
N PHE A 312 -7.23 -2.75 -8.24
CA PHE A 312 -5.80 -2.71 -8.55
C PHE A 312 -5.55 -2.98 -10.05
N THR A 313 -6.15 -4.03 -10.61
CA THR A 313 -6.01 -4.38 -12.03
C THR A 313 -6.53 -3.26 -12.94
N THR A 314 -7.67 -2.65 -12.62
CA THR A 314 -8.21 -1.50 -13.36
C THR A 314 -7.29 -0.27 -13.30
N ALA A 315 -6.65 -0.03 -12.16
CA ALA A 315 -5.64 1.03 -12.06
C ALA A 315 -4.41 0.73 -12.93
N MET A 316 -3.98 -0.54 -13.00
CA MET A 316 -2.85 -0.95 -13.85
C MET A 316 -3.18 -0.84 -15.33
N SER A 317 -4.40 -1.20 -15.77
CA SER A 317 -4.81 -0.97 -17.17
C SER A 317 -4.85 0.52 -17.50
N GLY A 318 -5.20 1.39 -16.53
CA GLY A 318 -5.07 2.84 -16.68
C GLY A 318 -3.61 3.30 -16.86
N GLY A 319 -2.66 2.63 -16.22
CA GLY A 319 -1.22 2.85 -16.44
C GLY A 319 -0.78 2.52 -17.87
N LEU A 320 -1.35 1.48 -18.49
CA LEU A 320 -1.12 1.16 -19.90
C LEU A 320 -1.71 2.22 -20.82
N VAL A 321 -2.94 2.67 -20.54
CA VAL A 321 -3.59 3.77 -21.29
C VAL A 321 -2.73 5.03 -21.27
N ALA A 322 -2.23 5.44 -20.11
CA ALA A 322 -1.34 6.60 -19.97
C ALA A 322 0.04 6.38 -20.63
N GLY A 323 0.55 5.15 -20.62
CA GLY A 323 1.83 4.82 -21.27
C GLY A 323 1.76 4.85 -22.80
N LEU A 324 0.58 4.54 -23.37
CA LEU A 324 0.35 4.54 -24.82
C LEU A 324 -0.25 5.85 -25.35
N ASP A 325 -0.56 6.80 -24.48
CA ASP A 325 -1.35 8.00 -24.79
C ASP A 325 -2.74 7.67 -25.39
N ALA A 326 -3.25 6.48 -25.05
CA ALA A 326 -4.50 5.93 -25.56
C ALA A 326 -5.75 6.71 -25.09
N GLY A 327 -5.59 7.63 -24.14
CA GLY A 327 -6.65 8.53 -23.69
C GLY A 327 -7.09 9.55 -24.76
N LEU A 328 -6.30 9.74 -25.82
CA LEU A 328 -6.53 10.71 -26.91
C LEU A 328 -7.13 10.08 -28.19
N ILE A 329 -7.45 8.78 -28.17
CA ILE A 329 -7.91 8.06 -29.37
C ILE A 329 -9.42 8.25 -29.58
N TYR A 330 -10.23 7.70 -28.67
CA TYR A 330 -11.68 7.91 -28.65
C TYR A 330 -12.06 8.77 -27.47
N ASN A 331 -12.72 9.90 -27.67
CA ASN A 331 -12.99 10.90 -26.62
C ASN A 331 -14.47 11.08 -26.26
N GLU A 332 -15.31 10.20 -26.78
CA GLU A 332 -16.72 10.07 -26.42
C GLU A 332 -16.98 8.87 -25.48
N PHE A 333 -18.12 8.92 -24.78
CA PHE A 333 -18.60 7.87 -23.90
C PHE A 333 -20.14 7.78 -23.97
N PRO A 334 -20.76 6.59 -23.99
CA PRO A 334 -20.16 5.24 -23.86
C PRO A 334 -19.61 4.67 -25.17
N LYS A 335 -19.86 5.33 -26.31
CA LYS A 335 -19.40 4.89 -27.63
C LYS A 335 -17.88 5.06 -27.80
N MET A 336 -17.33 4.36 -28.79
CA MET A 336 -15.99 4.52 -29.35
C MET A 336 -16.18 4.56 -30.87
N GLY A 337 -16.27 5.77 -31.41
CA GLY A 337 -16.66 6.06 -32.79
C GLY A 337 -18.15 5.78 -33.01
N LEU A 338 -18.45 4.97 -34.03
CA LEU A 338 -19.82 4.66 -34.44
C LEU A 338 -20.51 3.65 -33.51
N GLY A 339 -19.75 2.85 -32.76
CA GLY A 339 -20.25 1.73 -31.94
C GLY A 339 -19.85 1.80 -30.47
N LEU A 340 -20.13 0.75 -29.70
CA LEU A 340 -19.62 0.59 -28.33
C LEU A 340 -18.15 0.14 -28.28
N THR A 341 -17.66 -0.40 -29.40
CA THR A 341 -16.27 -0.80 -29.59
C THR A 341 -15.77 -0.29 -30.94
N PRO A 342 -14.46 -0.02 -31.08
CA PRO A 342 -13.83 0.15 -32.39
C PRO A 342 -14.08 -1.05 -33.32
N PRO A 343 -13.89 -0.89 -34.65
CA PRO A 343 -13.97 -1.99 -35.61
C PRO A 343 -12.99 -3.13 -35.26
N LYS A 344 -13.37 -4.38 -35.53
CA LYS A 344 -12.51 -5.55 -35.25
C LYS A 344 -11.14 -5.48 -35.96
N SER A 345 -11.10 -4.88 -37.14
CA SER A 345 -9.86 -4.67 -37.90
C SER A 345 -8.87 -3.78 -37.17
N GLU A 346 -9.36 -2.82 -36.38
CA GLU A 346 -8.55 -1.94 -35.55
C GLU A 346 -8.16 -2.61 -34.24
N LEU A 347 -9.06 -3.39 -33.62
CA LEU A 347 -8.78 -4.06 -32.34
C LEU A 347 -7.75 -5.18 -32.43
N PHE A 348 -7.67 -5.87 -33.58
CA PHE A 348 -6.78 -7.00 -33.81
C PHE A 348 -5.93 -6.77 -35.06
N ASP A 349 -5.23 -5.64 -35.07
CA ASP A 349 -4.34 -5.27 -36.16
C ASP A 349 -3.07 -6.14 -36.13
N LYS A 350 -2.72 -6.70 -37.29
CA LYS A 350 -1.51 -7.52 -37.50
C LYS A 350 -0.23 -6.70 -37.33
N PHE A 351 -0.30 -5.37 -37.45
CA PHE A 351 0.81 -4.46 -37.20
C PHE A 351 1.46 -4.69 -35.82
N TYR A 352 0.67 -5.00 -34.79
CA TYR A 352 1.18 -5.23 -33.44
C TYR A 352 1.75 -6.63 -33.23
N SER A 353 1.58 -7.56 -34.17
CA SER A 353 2.11 -8.92 -34.08
C SER A 353 3.57 -8.94 -34.54
N ARG A 354 4.45 -9.60 -33.77
CA ARG A 354 5.87 -9.75 -34.12
C ARG A 354 6.22 -11.18 -34.53
N ASP A 355 5.34 -12.13 -34.22
CA ASP A 355 5.46 -13.52 -34.63
C ASP A 355 4.92 -13.68 -36.07
N PRO A 356 5.67 -14.26 -37.02
CA PRO A 356 5.20 -14.50 -38.38
C PRO A 356 3.89 -15.32 -38.46
N ASP A 357 3.68 -16.23 -37.50
CA ASP A 357 2.49 -17.08 -37.38
C ASP A 357 1.34 -16.39 -36.61
N GLN A 358 1.51 -15.12 -36.23
CA GLN A 358 0.52 -14.30 -35.50
C GLN A 358 0.08 -14.87 -34.14
N LYS A 359 0.88 -15.74 -33.53
CA LYS A 359 0.59 -16.33 -32.21
C LYS A 359 0.46 -15.29 -31.10
N ASP A 360 1.08 -14.13 -31.29
CA ASP A 360 1.09 -13.02 -30.34
C ASP A 360 0.06 -11.92 -30.63
N LEU A 361 -0.78 -12.09 -31.65
CA LEU A 361 -1.76 -11.09 -32.11
C LEU A 361 -2.64 -10.57 -30.96
N TYR A 362 -3.26 -11.46 -30.20
CA TYR A 362 -4.24 -11.09 -29.18
C TYR A 362 -3.63 -10.36 -27.99
N TRP A 363 -2.57 -10.92 -27.39
CA TRP A 363 -2.01 -10.34 -26.17
C TRP A 363 -1.20 -9.07 -26.45
N ARG A 364 -0.57 -8.95 -27.63
CA ARG A 364 0.09 -7.71 -28.03
C ARG A 364 -0.91 -6.61 -28.32
N ASN A 365 -1.98 -6.89 -29.06
CA ASN A 365 -3.03 -5.89 -29.23
C ASN A 365 -3.61 -5.47 -27.86
N ALA A 366 -3.87 -6.41 -26.95
CA ALA A 366 -4.41 -6.09 -25.62
C ALA A 366 -3.46 -5.24 -24.73
N LEU A 367 -2.18 -5.09 -25.08
CA LEU A 367 -1.17 -4.40 -24.26
C LEU A 367 -0.38 -3.29 -25.00
N GLU A 368 -0.43 -3.27 -26.33
CA GLU A 368 0.34 -2.36 -27.20
C GLU A 368 -0.55 -1.57 -28.16
N ASN A 369 -1.76 -2.06 -28.51
CA ASN A 369 -2.69 -1.35 -29.38
C ASN A 369 -3.49 -0.31 -28.56
N PRO A 370 -3.32 1.00 -28.82
CA PRO A 370 -3.98 2.04 -28.03
C PRO A 370 -5.50 1.89 -27.99
N SER A 371 -6.15 1.52 -29.10
CA SER A 371 -7.60 1.40 -29.19
C SER A 371 -8.14 0.24 -28.35
N LEU A 372 -7.48 -0.92 -28.40
CA LEU A 372 -7.88 -2.07 -27.58
C LEU A 372 -7.55 -1.86 -26.11
N VAL A 373 -6.38 -1.29 -25.78
CA VAL A 373 -6.02 -0.96 -24.39
C VAL A 373 -7.00 0.04 -23.78
N GLN A 374 -7.44 1.04 -24.55
CA GLN A 374 -8.46 1.99 -24.11
C GLN A 374 -9.81 1.29 -23.86
N LEU A 375 -10.23 0.39 -24.77
CA LEU A 375 -11.45 -0.40 -24.61
C LEU A 375 -11.37 -1.32 -23.38
N ASP A 376 -10.28 -2.05 -23.20
CA ASP A 376 -10.05 -2.94 -22.06
C ASP A 376 -10.13 -2.19 -20.73
N HIS A 377 -9.54 -0.99 -20.67
CA HIS A 377 -9.65 -0.13 -19.50
C HIS A 377 -11.11 0.31 -19.23
N ARG A 378 -11.87 0.69 -20.26
CA ARG A 378 -13.30 1.05 -20.12
C ARG A 378 -14.13 -0.14 -19.63
N ILE A 379 -13.88 -1.35 -20.14
CA ILE A 379 -14.55 -2.59 -19.70
C ILE A 379 -14.20 -2.89 -18.23
N LEU A 380 -12.92 -2.79 -17.86
CA LEU A 380 -12.48 -2.98 -16.47
C LEU A 380 -13.07 -1.93 -15.53
N ALA A 381 -13.13 -0.66 -15.94
CA ALA A 381 -13.72 0.42 -15.16
C ALA A 381 -15.23 0.22 -14.93
N THR A 382 -15.98 -0.12 -15.98
CA THR A 382 -17.43 -0.40 -15.87
C THR A 382 -17.70 -1.66 -15.04
N THR A 383 -16.89 -2.71 -15.20
CA THR A 383 -16.95 -3.94 -14.38
C THR A 383 -16.65 -3.64 -12.91
N THR A 384 -15.63 -2.80 -12.64
CA THR A 384 -15.27 -2.38 -11.28
C THR A 384 -16.40 -1.61 -10.63
N PHE A 385 -16.95 -0.60 -11.32
CA PHE A 385 -18.06 0.19 -10.82
C PHE A 385 -19.29 -0.68 -10.54
N THR A 386 -19.64 -1.56 -11.48
CA THR A 386 -20.77 -2.49 -11.32
C THR A 386 -20.54 -3.42 -10.12
N SER A 387 -19.32 -3.92 -9.93
CA SER A 387 -18.96 -4.76 -8.78
C SER A 387 -19.05 -4.01 -7.45
N VAL A 388 -18.66 -2.73 -7.41
CA VAL A 388 -18.86 -1.86 -6.23
C VAL A 388 -20.35 -1.71 -5.91
N MET A 389 -21.15 -1.40 -6.92
CA MET A 389 -22.60 -1.22 -6.75
C MET A 389 -23.29 -2.53 -6.35
N ALA A 390 -22.87 -3.67 -6.90
CA ALA A 390 -23.35 -4.99 -6.50
C ALA A 390 -22.97 -5.33 -5.05
N LEU A 391 -21.75 -5.00 -4.62
CA LEU A 391 -21.34 -5.19 -3.22
C LEU A 391 -22.14 -4.29 -2.26
N TRP A 392 -22.41 -3.04 -2.67
CA TRP A 392 -23.27 -2.12 -1.92
C TRP A 392 -24.71 -2.66 -1.81
N ALA A 393 -25.31 -3.08 -2.93
CA ALA A 393 -26.63 -3.69 -2.99
C ALA A 393 -26.69 -4.94 -2.09
N TYR A 394 -25.67 -5.82 -2.18
CA TYR A 394 -25.56 -6.99 -1.32
C TYR A 394 -25.50 -6.62 0.17
N SER A 395 -24.77 -5.56 0.54
CA SER A 395 -24.69 -5.09 1.92
C SER A 395 -26.01 -4.49 2.47
N LYS A 396 -26.85 -3.95 1.57
CA LYS A 396 -28.09 -3.22 1.92
C LYS A 396 -29.31 -4.11 1.89
N PHE A 397 -29.45 -4.93 0.85
CA PHE A 397 -30.66 -5.69 0.56
C PHE A 397 -30.64 -7.13 1.07
N SER A 398 -29.45 -7.71 1.34
CA SER A 398 -29.39 -9.01 2.03
C SER A 398 -29.72 -8.85 3.52
N PRO A 399 -30.81 -9.45 4.05
CA PRO A 399 -31.14 -9.35 5.47
C PRO A 399 -30.01 -9.89 6.36
N THR A 400 -29.38 -10.99 5.92
CA THR A 400 -28.25 -11.62 6.59
C THR A 400 -27.06 -10.69 6.69
N ILE A 401 -26.57 -10.14 5.57
CA ILE A 401 -25.40 -9.24 5.61
C ILE A 401 -25.73 -7.97 6.38
N ARG A 402 -26.92 -7.40 6.20
CA ARG A 402 -27.36 -6.21 6.94
C ARG A 402 -27.33 -6.42 8.45
N ALA A 403 -27.66 -7.62 8.94
CA ALA A 403 -27.62 -7.97 10.36
C ALA A 403 -26.19 -8.18 10.88
N PHE A 404 -25.36 -8.94 10.16
CA PHE A 404 -24.01 -9.33 10.64
C PHE A 404 -22.91 -8.31 10.34
N LEU A 405 -23.10 -7.40 9.39
CA LEU A 405 -22.06 -6.45 8.98
C LEU A 405 -21.86 -5.35 10.04
N PRO A 406 -20.64 -5.18 10.60
CA PRO A 406 -20.37 -4.14 11.60
C PRO A 406 -20.65 -2.72 11.11
N ARG A 407 -21.06 -1.82 12.01
CA ARG A 407 -21.34 -0.40 11.67
C ARG A 407 -20.17 0.28 10.96
N ALA A 408 -18.94 0.00 11.38
CA ALA A 408 -17.74 0.53 10.74
C ALA A 408 -17.56 0.01 9.29
N ALA A 409 -17.89 -1.26 9.04
CA ALA A 409 -17.84 -1.84 7.70
C ALA A 409 -18.92 -1.25 6.79
N LYS A 410 -20.14 -0.99 7.29
CA LYS A 410 -21.19 -0.25 6.55
C LYS A 410 -20.70 1.13 6.07
N ARG A 411 -20.04 1.90 6.96
CA ARG A 411 -19.38 3.16 6.57
C ARG A 411 -18.26 2.95 5.54
N GLY A 412 -17.56 1.82 5.61
CA GLY A 412 -16.53 1.44 4.63
C GLY A 412 -17.13 1.24 3.24
N VAL A 413 -18.26 0.53 3.15
CA VAL A 413 -18.99 0.35 1.88
C VAL A 413 -19.39 1.70 1.28
N HIS A 414 -19.95 2.62 2.08
CA HIS A 414 -20.28 3.96 1.59
C HIS A 414 -19.07 4.75 1.09
N GLY A 415 -17.92 4.62 1.76
CA GLY A 415 -16.67 5.23 1.27
C GLY A 415 -16.25 4.66 -0.08
N VAL A 416 -16.27 3.34 -0.26
CA VAL A 416 -15.96 2.69 -1.54
C VAL A 416 -16.91 3.17 -2.65
N VAL A 417 -18.23 3.26 -2.37
CA VAL A 417 -19.22 3.78 -3.32
C VAL A 417 -18.94 5.24 -3.69
N GLY A 418 -18.65 6.10 -2.72
CA GLY A 418 -18.34 7.51 -2.97
C GLY A 418 -17.11 7.70 -3.86
N PHE A 419 -16.02 6.99 -3.57
CA PHE A 419 -14.82 7.04 -4.40
C PHE A 419 -14.99 6.37 -5.77
N ALA A 420 -15.86 5.37 -5.90
CA ALA A 420 -16.17 4.77 -7.20
C ALA A 420 -16.92 5.74 -8.11
N TRP A 421 -17.91 6.47 -7.59
CA TRP A 421 -18.59 7.53 -8.34
C TRP A 421 -17.64 8.65 -8.74
N LEU A 422 -16.81 9.13 -7.80
CA LEU A 422 -15.78 10.12 -8.10
C LEU A 422 -14.85 9.64 -9.21
N GLN A 423 -14.44 8.37 -9.17
CA GLN A 423 -13.52 7.81 -10.17
C GLN A 423 -14.15 7.76 -11.57
N VAL A 424 -15.42 7.36 -11.68
CA VAL A 424 -16.14 7.35 -12.96
C VAL A 424 -16.30 8.76 -13.51
N ILE A 425 -16.69 9.73 -12.66
CA ILE A 425 -16.82 11.14 -13.06
C ILE A 425 -15.49 11.67 -13.57
N LEU A 426 -14.40 11.43 -12.84
CA LEU A 426 -13.05 11.86 -13.25
C LEU A 426 -12.60 11.19 -14.53
N GLY A 427 -12.88 9.90 -14.71
CA GLY A 427 -12.48 9.14 -15.90
C GLY A 427 -13.19 9.61 -17.16
N ILE A 428 -14.51 9.75 -17.09
CA ILE A 428 -15.32 10.28 -18.21
C ILE A 428 -14.95 11.73 -18.50
N SER A 429 -14.71 12.56 -17.47
CA SER A 429 -14.30 13.96 -17.68
C SER A 429 -12.90 14.04 -18.31
N THR A 430 -11.95 13.23 -17.87
CA THR A 430 -10.61 13.14 -18.48
C THR A 430 -10.72 12.80 -19.96
N LEU A 431 -11.63 11.90 -20.32
CA LEU A 431 -11.87 11.47 -21.68
C LEU A 431 -12.48 12.59 -22.54
N ILE A 432 -13.61 13.18 -22.11
CA ILE A 432 -14.37 14.17 -22.89
C ILE A 432 -13.58 15.47 -23.09
N TYR A 433 -12.75 15.85 -22.11
CA TYR A 433 -11.96 17.08 -22.19
C TYR A 433 -10.54 16.88 -22.77
N LEU A 434 -10.26 15.77 -23.45
CA LEU A 434 -8.97 15.51 -24.11
C LEU A 434 -7.78 15.48 -23.12
N VAL A 435 -7.93 14.72 -22.05
CA VAL A 435 -6.89 14.43 -21.04
C VAL A 435 -6.26 15.70 -20.41
N PRO A 436 -7.03 16.65 -19.83
CA PRO A 436 -6.43 17.79 -19.15
C PRO A 436 -5.60 17.33 -17.95
N LEU A 437 -4.39 17.88 -17.79
CA LEU A 437 -3.45 17.50 -16.73
C LEU A 437 -4.09 17.42 -15.32
N PRO A 438 -4.90 18.41 -14.86
CA PRO A 438 -5.53 18.32 -13.54
C PRO A 438 -6.52 17.16 -13.42
N LEU A 439 -7.30 16.87 -14.47
CA LEU A 439 -8.28 15.78 -14.45
C LEU A 439 -7.61 14.41 -14.51
N ALA A 440 -6.60 14.25 -15.38
CA ALA A 440 -5.84 13.01 -15.51
C ALA A 440 -5.10 12.68 -14.21
N SER A 441 -4.45 13.67 -13.59
CA SER A 441 -3.79 13.53 -12.29
C SER A 441 -4.78 13.23 -11.16
N ALA A 442 -5.92 13.93 -11.12
CA ALA A 442 -6.99 13.65 -10.16
C ALA A 442 -7.58 12.25 -10.34
N HIS A 443 -7.75 11.77 -11.57
CA HIS A 443 -8.23 10.42 -11.88
C HIS A 443 -7.24 9.35 -11.38
N GLN A 444 -5.93 9.59 -11.55
CA GLN A 444 -4.91 8.71 -10.99
C GLN A 444 -4.95 8.70 -9.45
N ALA A 445 -5.04 9.88 -8.81
CA ALA A 445 -5.19 10.00 -7.35
C ALA A 445 -6.45 9.30 -6.84
N GLY A 446 -7.57 9.45 -7.56
CA GLY A 446 -8.84 8.83 -7.27
C GLY A 446 -8.78 7.29 -7.32
N SER A 447 -8.01 6.72 -8.25
CA SER A 447 -7.84 5.26 -8.34
C SER A 447 -7.17 4.69 -7.07
N LEU A 448 -6.13 5.35 -6.58
CA LEU A 448 -5.41 4.96 -5.36
C LEU A 448 -6.28 5.20 -4.11
N ALA A 449 -7.10 6.25 -4.11
CA ALA A 449 -8.07 6.51 -3.05
C ALA A 449 -9.19 5.45 -3.00
N LEU A 450 -9.69 5.01 -4.15
CA LEU A 450 -10.66 3.91 -4.24
C LEU A 450 -10.06 2.60 -3.72
N LEU A 451 -8.81 2.27 -4.09
CA LEU A 451 -8.09 1.12 -3.54
C LEU A 451 -7.92 1.26 -2.02
N THR A 452 -7.56 2.45 -1.53
CA THR A 452 -7.43 2.76 -0.10
C THR A 452 -8.71 2.45 0.65
N TRP A 453 -9.86 2.92 0.17
CA TRP A 453 -11.14 2.67 0.83
C TRP A 453 -11.59 1.22 0.77
N THR A 454 -11.22 0.50 -0.30
CA THR A 454 -11.45 -0.94 -0.43
C THR A 454 -10.63 -1.72 0.60
N LEU A 455 -9.37 -1.36 0.81
CA LEU A 455 -8.51 -1.94 1.85
C LEU A 455 -8.97 -1.57 3.26
N VAL A 456 -9.44 -0.33 3.46
CA VAL A 456 -10.05 0.11 4.71
C VAL A 456 -11.31 -0.71 5.00
N LEU A 457 -12.17 -0.97 4.01
CA LEU A 457 -13.31 -1.88 4.16
C LEU A 457 -12.83 -3.30 4.54
N GLY A 458 -11.83 -3.84 3.84
CA GLY A 458 -11.21 -5.13 4.16
C GLY A 458 -10.72 -5.20 5.61
N SER A 459 -10.05 -4.16 6.08
CA SER A 459 -9.55 -4.04 7.46
C SER A 459 -10.66 -4.07 8.51
N ARG A 460 -11.90 -3.76 8.14
CA ARG A 460 -13.08 -3.73 9.01
C ARG A 460 -13.91 -5.01 8.96
N VAL A 461 -13.65 -5.92 8.00
CA VAL A 461 -14.44 -7.16 7.84
C VAL A 461 -13.62 -8.44 7.98
N TRP A 462 -12.33 -8.45 7.62
CA TRP A 462 -11.50 -9.66 7.75
C TRP A 462 -11.14 -9.93 9.20
N TYR A 463 -11.08 -11.19 9.62
CA TYR A 463 -10.77 -11.58 11.00
C TYR A 463 -9.29 -11.34 11.34
N PRO A 464 -8.94 -10.76 12.51
CA PRO A 464 -7.55 -10.43 12.82
C PRO A 464 -6.90 -11.59 13.59
N SER A 465 -6.56 -12.68 12.92
CA SER A 465 -6.13 -13.93 13.58
C SER A 465 -5.03 -13.73 14.63
N ARG A 466 -4.00 -12.94 14.30
CA ARG A 466 -2.92 -12.64 15.25
C ARG A 466 -3.39 -11.84 16.47
N ALA A 467 -4.22 -10.82 16.27
CA ALA A 467 -4.73 -10.02 17.39
C ALA A 467 -5.64 -10.86 18.29
N ALA A 468 -6.46 -11.74 17.69
CA ALA A 468 -7.31 -12.67 18.42
C ALA A 468 -6.51 -13.67 19.26
N GLN A 469 -5.42 -14.22 18.71
CA GLN A 469 -4.50 -15.10 19.44
C GLN A 469 -3.87 -14.38 20.63
N LEU A 470 -3.34 -13.16 20.43
CA LEU A 470 -2.76 -12.37 21.52
C LEU A 470 -3.78 -12.01 22.60
N PHE A 471 -5.01 -11.69 22.19
CA PHE A 471 -6.10 -11.42 23.11
C PHE A 471 -6.47 -12.65 23.95
N ALA A 472 -6.59 -13.82 23.31
CA ALA A 472 -6.88 -15.08 24.01
C ALA A 472 -5.76 -15.46 25.01
N GLN A 473 -4.49 -15.26 24.65
CA GLN A 473 -3.34 -15.47 25.53
C GLN A 473 -3.43 -14.59 26.78
N ARG A 474 -3.74 -13.29 26.63
CA ARG A 474 -3.89 -12.35 27.75
C ARG A 474 -5.03 -12.73 28.70
N LEU A 475 -6.15 -13.24 28.17
CA LEU A 475 -7.24 -13.72 29.01
C LEU A 475 -6.88 -14.98 29.79
N GLY A 476 -6.14 -15.91 29.16
CA GLY A 476 -5.64 -17.11 29.83
C GLY A 476 -4.66 -16.81 30.96
N THR A 477 -3.78 -15.83 30.79
CA THR A 477 -2.84 -15.38 31.84
C THR A 477 -3.56 -14.70 33.00
N VAL A 478 -4.60 -13.91 32.74
CA VAL A 478 -5.41 -13.27 33.81
C VAL A 478 -6.19 -14.31 34.61
N ARG A 479 -6.74 -15.33 33.95
CA ARG A 479 -7.45 -16.43 34.64
C ARG A 479 -6.53 -17.29 35.51
N SER A 480 -5.31 -17.55 35.07
CA SER A 480 -4.33 -18.34 35.84
C SER A 480 -3.73 -17.57 37.02
N THR A 481 -3.56 -16.25 36.89
CA THR A 481 -3.05 -15.39 37.97
C THR A 481 -4.11 -15.03 39.01
N GLY A 482 -5.40 -14.99 38.62
CA GLY A 482 -6.53 -14.72 39.52
C GLY A 482 -7.00 -15.89 40.39
N VAL A 483 -6.48 -17.11 40.18
CA VAL A 483 -6.84 -18.33 40.95
C VAL A 483 -5.78 -18.67 42.03
N GLY A 484 -4.72 -17.85 42.16
CA GLY A 484 -3.60 -18.10 43.07
C GLY A 484 -3.69 -17.48 44.48
N GLY A 485 -4.85 -16.98 44.91
CA GLY A 485 -5.00 -16.32 46.22
C GLY A 485 -6.37 -16.54 46.85
N GLY A 486 -6.54 -17.66 47.55
CA GLY A 486 -7.78 -17.96 48.27
C GLY A 486 -7.97 -19.45 48.56
N THR A 487 -7.02 -20.09 49.21
CA THR A 487 -7.26 -21.39 49.87
C THR A 487 -7.93 -21.13 51.23
N ALA A 488 -9.24 -21.33 51.28
CA ALA A 488 -9.95 -21.74 52.50
C ALA A 488 -11.06 -22.70 52.05
N GLY A 489 -10.91 -23.97 52.42
CA GLY A 489 -11.80 -25.06 52.03
C GLY A 489 -13.09 -25.11 52.82
N VAL A 490 -14.02 -25.91 52.29
CA VAL A 490 -15.15 -26.70 52.84
C VAL A 490 -16.16 -26.73 51.67
N GLY A 491 -16.68 -27.83 51.13
CA GLY A 491 -16.76 -29.24 51.47
C GLY A 491 -17.61 -29.95 50.39
N ASN A 492 -17.54 -31.27 50.35
CA ASN A 492 -18.15 -32.20 49.39
C ASN A 492 -19.67 -32.03 49.13
N GLY A 493 -20.13 -32.40 47.92
CA GLY A 493 -21.53 -32.78 47.65
C GLY A 493 -21.96 -32.77 46.17
N LEU A 494 -22.06 -33.96 45.56
CA LEU A 494 -22.64 -34.36 44.25
C LEU A 494 -24.10 -33.88 43.98
N PRO A 495 -24.79 -34.18 42.83
CA PRO A 495 -24.38 -34.51 41.44
C PRO A 495 -25.24 -33.79 40.34
N LEU A 496 -25.01 -34.19 39.08
CA LEU A 496 -25.76 -33.99 37.83
C LEU A 496 -27.26 -33.58 37.93
N GLY A 497 -27.62 -32.55 37.15
CA GLY A 497 -29.01 -32.15 36.86
C GLY A 497 -29.19 -31.78 35.38
N THR A 498 -30.07 -32.53 34.74
CA THR A 498 -30.53 -32.55 33.36
C THR A 498 -31.12 -31.21 32.88
N VAL A 499 -30.73 -30.72 31.70
CA VAL A 499 -31.42 -29.59 31.05
C VAL A 499 -32.58 -30.14 30.21
N ALA A 500 -33.78 -30.08 30.78
CA ALA A 500 -35.03 -30.35 30.08
C ALA A 500 -35.49 -29.11 29.30
N ALA A 501 -35.92 -29.36 28.06
CA ALA A 501 -36.49 -28.39 27.13
C ALA A 501 -37.83 -27.83 27.65
N ALA A 502 -37.94 -26.50 27.71
CA ALA A 502 -39.21 -25.82 27.92
C ALA A 502 -39.98 -25.74 26.59
N ARG A 503 -40.90 -26.67 26.41
CA ARG A 503 -41.93 -26.69 25.36
C ARG A 503 -43.23 -26.18 26.01
N THR A 504 -43.54 -24.90 25.83
CA THR A 504 -44.84 -24.33 26.24
C THR A 504 -45.88 -24.61 25.16
N GLY A 505 -46.89 -25.40 25.52
CA GLY A 505 -48.12 -25.57 24.74
C GLY A 505 -49.27 -25.96 25.66
N ARG A 506 -50.33 -25.13 25.69
CA ARG A 506 -51.75 -25.50 25.92
C ARG A 506 -52.56 -24.48 25.11
N HIS A 507 -53.26 -24.91 24.06
CA HIS A 507 -54.68 -25.34 24.06
C HIS A 507 -55.61 -24.18 24.44
N PHE A 508 -56.74 -23.90 23.80
CA PHE A 508 -57.51 -24.42 22.67
C PHE A 508 -58.73 -23.47 22.62
N LEU A 509 -59.26 -23.05 21.46
CA LEU A 509 -60.69 -22.82 21.27
C LEU A 509 -61.00 -22.59 19.78
N LYS A 510 -62.15 -23.15 19.39
CA LYS A 510 -62.62 -23.42 18.04
C LYS A 510 -63.16 -22.17 17.32
N ARG A 511 -63.12 -22.26 15.98
CA ARG A 511 -63.93 -21.62 14.89
C ARG A 511 -65.40 -21.27 15.25
N PRO A 512 -66.17 -20.44 14.48
CA PRO A 512 -66.16 -20.37 13.00
C PRO A 512 -66.44 -19.00 12.31
N GLU A 513 -66.17 -19.01 11.00
CA GLU A 513 -66.87 -18.42 9.83
C GLU A 513 -67.44 -16.98 9.79
N MET A 514 -67.34 -16.47 8.55
CA MET A 514 -68.15 -15.47 7.83
C MET A 514 -67.60 -14.04 7.64
N VAL A 515 -67.68 -13.68 6.34
CA VAL A 515 -67.47 -12.41 5.62
C VAL A 515 -66.06 -12.08 5.20
#